data_AF-A0A255PMG0-F1
#
_entry.id   AF-A0A255PMG0-F1
#
_cell.length_a   1.000
_cell.length_b   1.000
_cell.length_c   1.000
_cell.angle_alpha   90.00
_cell.angle_beta   90.00
_cell.angle_gamma   90.00
#
_symmetry.space_group_name_H-M   'P 1'
#
loop_
_entity.id
_entity.type
_entity.pdbx_description
1 polymer ?
#
loop_
_entity_poly.entity_id
_entity_poly.type
_entity_poly.pdbx_seq_one_letter_code
_entity_poly.pdbx_strand_id
1 'polypeptide(L)'
;MDLTIEVERVPGEYFTPYIKDHDSGCVFFFHEDDITDEGADAFAEAFTQQAIRWKPRPPSAPRGPQIPIWMELRADLPDDCAVIVDDHPDYIRYLVRRGLIQQRAADEITRVQSERSPDWERTPARYVARLRAL
;
A
#
# COMPACT_ATOMS: atom_id res chain seq x y z
N MET A 1 -0.63 -14.41 -13.80
CA MET A 1 0.63 -13.88 -13.27
C MET A 1 0.21 -13.13 -12.04
N ASP A 2 0.60 -13.64 -10.87
CA ASP A 2 0.17 -13.06 -9.60
C ASP A 2 0.98 -11.79 -9.37
N LEU A 3 0.29 -10.69 -9.06
CA LEU A 3 0.93 -9.41 -8.75
C LEU A 3 1.57 -9.55 -7.36
N THR A 4 2.87 -9.32 -7.27
CA THR A 4 3.62 -9.42 -6.01
C THR A 4 3.98 -8.02 -5.53
N ILE A 5 3.54 -7.65 -4.33
CA ILE A 5 4.04 -6.46 -3.65
C ILE A 5 4.93 -6.89 -2.50
N GLU A 6 6.16 -6.40 -2.51
CA GLU A 6 7.16 -6.70 -1.49
C GLU A 6 7.44 -5.45 -0.66
N VAL A 7 7.82 -5.63 0.60
CA VAL A 7 8.26 -4.55 1.48
C VAL A 7 9.62 -4.94 2.03
N GLU A 8 10.64 -4.16 1.70
CA GLU A 8 12.00 -4.38 2.17
C GLU A 8 12.38 -3.37 3.25
N ARG A 9 12.80 -3.89 4.40
CA ARG A 9 13.40 -3.13 5.49
C ARG A 9 14.92 -3.19 5.36
N VAL A 10 15.54 -2.04 5.14
CA VAL A 10 16.97 -1.96 4.77
C VAL A 10 17.78 -1.24 5.86
N PRO A 11 18.82 -1.88 6.42
CA PRO A 11 19.71 -1.26 7.40
C PRO A 11 20.75 -0.35 6.75
N GLY A 12 21.31 0.60 7.52
CA GLY A 12 22.49 1.38 7.12
C GLY A 12 22.30 2.89 7.13
N GLU A 13 22.78 3.57 6.07
CA GLU A 13 22.61 5.01 5.93
C GLU A 13 21.14 5.34 5.65
N TYR A 14 20.63 6.37 6.34
CA TYR A 14 19.23 6.78 6.19
C TYR A 14 18.91 7.16 4.73
N PHE A 15 17.78 6.65 4.25
CA PHE A 15 17.18 7.06 2.99
C PHE A 15 15.67 7.24 3.15
N THR A 16 15.10 8.13 2.35
CA THR A 16 13.66 8.36 2.26
C THR A 16 12.99 7.18 1.54
N PRO A 17 11.87 6.63 2.06
CA PRO A 17 11.20 5.48 1.42
C PRO A 17 10.86 5.70 -0.05
N TYR A 18 10.97 4.65 -0.85
CA TYR A 18 10.70 4.72 -2.29
C TYR A 18 10.15 3.39 -2.82
N ILE A 19 9.60 3.41 -4.03
CA ILE A 19 9.04 2.22 -4.68
C ILE A 19 9.83 1.93 -5.96
N LYS A 20 10.19 0.66 -6.17
CA LYS A 20 10.86 0.19 -7.38
C LYS A 20 10.00 -0.86 -8.08
N ASP A 21 9.71 -0.62 -9.34
CA ASP A 21 8.93 -1.54 -10.17
C ASP A 21 9.78 -2.70 -10.71
N HIS A 22 9.14 -3.86 -10.90
CA HIS A 22 9.66 -5.01 -11.64
C HIS A 22 8.54 -5.67 -12.45
N ASP A 23 8.87 -6.67 -13.26
CA ASP A 23 7.98 -7.25 -14.28
C ASP A 23 6.64 -7.78 -13.75
N SER A 24 6.58 -8.14 -12.46
CA SER A 24 5.41 -8.76 -11.82
C SER A 24 4.89 -7.99 -10.60
N GLY A 25 5.33 -6.74 -10.41
CA GLY A 25 4.90 -5.94 -9.25
C GLY A 25 5.88 -4.84 -8.87
N CYS A 26 5.99 -4.57 -7.57
CA CYS A 26 6.96 -3.61 -7.06
C CYS A 26 7.40 -3.91 -5.63
N VAL A 27 8.57 -3.37 -5.28
CA VAL A 27 9.15 -3.44 -3.94
C VAL A 27 9.10 -2.05 -3.32
N PHE A 28 8.57 -1.98 -2.10
CA PHE A 28 8.56 -0.79 -1.26
C PHE A 28 9.76 -0.84 -0.32
N PHE A 29 10.69 0.09 -0.48
CA PHE A 29 11.89 0.16 0.35
C PHE A 29 11.69 1.13 1.50
N PHE A 30 11.96 0.67 2.71
CA PHE A 30 11.95 1.48 3.92
C PHE A 30 13.28 1.33 4.64
N HIS A 31 13.75 2.44 5.22
CA HIS A 31 14.88 2.38 6.15
C HIS A 31 14.47 1.62 7.43
N GLU A 32 15.44 0.96 8.06
CA GLU A 32 15.20 0.11 9.22
C GLU A 32 14.63 0.84 10.46
N ASP A 33 14.88 2.14 10.56
CA ASP A 33 14.31 3.02 11.60
C ASP A 33 12.89 3.50 11.29
N ASP A 34 12.45 3.34 10.03
CA ASP A 34 11.19 3.87 9.53
C ASP A 34 10.05 2.85 9.61
N ILE A 35 10.37 1.56 9.65
CA ILE A 35 9.40 0.46 9.74
C ILE A 35 9.95 -0.67 10.61
N THR A 36 9.08 -1.38 11.33
CA THR A 36 9.45 -2.61 12.05
C THR A 36 9.41 -3.82 11.12
N ASP A 37 10.03 -4.94 11.52
CA ASP A 37 9.91 -6.21 10.77
C ASP A 37 8.45 -6.65 10.65
N GLU A 38 7.67 -6.58 11.75
CA GLU A 38 6.23 -6.84 11.74
C GLU A 38 5.47 -5.88 10.81
N GLY A 39 5.87 -4.60 10.78
CA GLY A 39 5.30 -3.63 9.88
C GLY A 39 5.53 -4.02 8.42
N ALA A 40 6.75 -4.43 8.06
CA ALA A 40 7.09 -4.84 6.70
C ALA A 40 6.16 -5.97 6.21
N ASP A 41 5.99 -7.03 7.00
CA ASP A 41 5.11 -8.14 6.68
C ASP A 41 3.64 -7.69 6.51
N ALA A 42 3.13 -6.91 7.46
CA ALA A 42 1.75 -6.42 7.44
C ALA A 42 1.47 -5.50 6.23
N PHE A 43 2.42 -4.64 5.87
CA PHE A 43 2.30 -3.76 4.72
C PHE A 43 2.41 -4.51 3.39
N ALA A 44 3.27 -5.52 3.29
CA ALA A 44 3.38 -6.35 2.08
C ALA A 44 2.04 -7.04 1.78
N GLU A 45 1.38 -7.59 2.80
CA GLU A 45 0.05 -8.18 2.66
C GLU A 45 -1.00 -7.12 2.28
N ALA A 46 -1.08 -6.00 3.02
CA ALA A 46 -2.07 -4.96 2.77
C ALA A 46 -1.94 -4.34 1.37
N PHE A 47 -0.72 -4.04 0.93
CA PHE A 47 -0.47 -3.49 -0.41
C PHE A 47 -0.75 -4.52 -1.49
N THR A 48 -0.41 -5.80 -1.29
CA THR A 48 -0.76 -6.86 -2.25
C THR A 48 -2.28 -6.95 -2.45
N GLN A 49 -3.05 -6.98 -1.35
CA GLN A 49 -4.51 -7.05 -1.43
C GLN A 49 -5.12 -5.81 -2.09
N GLN A 50 -4.56 -4.63 -1.82
CA GLN A 50 -4.98 -3.39 -2.48
C GLN A 50 -4.64 -3.43 -3.98
N ALA A 51 -3.43 -3.83 -4.34
CA ALA A 51 -2.92 -3.73 -5.70
C ALA A 51 -3.62 -4.68 -6.67
N ILE A 52 -4.16 -5.82 -6.19
CA ILE A 52 -5.02 -6.74 -6.98
C ILE A 52 -6.24 -6.02 -7.55
N ARG A 53 -6.69 -4.92 -6.94
CA ARG A 53 -7.82 -4.13 -7.42
C ARG A 53 -7.44 -3.16 -8.53
N TRP A 54 -6.16 -3.02 -8.85
CA TRP A 54 -5.66 -2.06 -9.81
C TRP A 54 -4.96 -2.76 -10.98
N LYS A 55 -4.99 -2.10 -12.14
CA LYS A 55 -4.17 -2.49 -13.28
C LYS A 55 -3.58 -1.24 -13.95
N PRO A 56 -2.44 -1.37 -14.65
CA PRO A 56 -1.88 -0.25 -15.40
C PRO A 56 -2.86 0.23 -16.45
N ARG A 57 -2.92 1.55 -16.67
CA ARG A 57 -3.66 2.11 -17.81
C ARG A 57 -2.93 1.77 -19.12
N PRO A 58 -3.64 1.60 -20.24
CA PRO A 58 -3.00 1.46 -21.54
C PRO A 58 -2.08 2.67 -21.83
N PRO A 59 -0.92 2.49 -22.48
CA PRO A 59 0.02 3.60 -22.75
C PRO A 59 -0.59 4.76 -23.57
N SER A 60 -1.65 4.49 -24.34
CA SER A 60 -2.37 5.48 -25.14
C SER A 60 -3.53 6.16 -24.42
N ALA A 61 -3.90 5.69 -23.22
CA ALA A 61 -5.00 6.28 -22.45
C ALA A 61 -4.54 7.57 -21.76
N PRO A 62 -5.40 8.60 -21.66
CA PRO A 62 -5.09 9.77 -20.84
C PRO A 62 -4.90 9.34 -19.37
N ARG A 63 -4.04 10.07 -18.66
CA ARG A 63 -3.87 9.92 -17.20
C ARG A 63 -5.22 10.06 -16.51
N GLY A 64 -5.47 9.22 -15.52
CA GLY A 64 -6.63 9.25 -14.66
C GLY A 64 -6.59 10.42 -13.65
N PRO A 65 -7.62 10.56 -12.82
CA PRO A 65 -7.56 11.45 -11.67
C PRO A 65 -6.50 10.96 -10.67
N GLN A 66 -5.86 11.89 -9.99
CA GLN A 66 -5.05 11.57 -8.82
C GLN A 66 -5.96 11.17 -7.66
N ILE A 67 -5.79 9.96 -7.14
CA ILE A 67 -6.46 9.46 -5.94
C ILE A 67 -5.58 9.82 -4.74
N PRO A 68 -6.08 10.61 -3.78
CA PRO A 68 -5.39 10.86 -2.53
C PRO A 68 -5.28 9.58 -1.71
N ILE A 69 -4.07 9.31 -1.23
CA ILE A 69 -3.73 8.18 -0.38
C ILE A 69 -3.08 8.72 0.89
N TRP A 70 -3.47 8.21 2.05
CA TRP A 70 -2.84 8.57 3.31
C TRP A 70 -2.90 7.43 4.33
N MET A 71 -2.05 7.54 5.35
CA MET A 71 -1.98 6.64 6.48
C MET A 71 -2.32 7.38 7.76
N GLU A 72 -3.15 6.77 8.60
CA GLU A 72 -3.49 7.28 9.92
C GLU A 72 -2.99 6.31 10.99
N LEU A 73 -2.03 6.76 11.82
CA LEU A 73 -1.40 5.94 12.86
C LEU A 73 -2.25 5.95 14.14
N ARG A 74 -2.97 4.85 14.39
CA ARG A 74 -3.89 4.67 15.52
C ARG A 74 -3.23 3.87 16.64
N ALA A 75 -3.44 4.30 17.89
CA ALA A 75 -2.98 3.52 19.05
C ALA A 75 -3.70 2.17 19.12
N ASP A 76 -5.01 2.18 18.87
CA ASP A 76 -5.87 1.02 18.91
C ASP A 76 -6.50 0.79 17.53
N LEU A 77 -6.38 -0.44 17.03
CA LEU A 77 -7.16 -0.99 15.93
C LEU A 77 -7.99 -2.16 16.48
N PRO A 78 -9.09 -2.57 15.80
CA PRO A 78 -9.76 -3.83 16.11
C PRO A 78 -8.77 -4.98 16.30
N ASP A 79 -9.04 -5.83 17.30
CA ASP A 79 -8.12 -6.89 17.73
C ASP A 79 -7.61 -7.72 16.52
N ASP A 80 -6.32 -8.04 16.55
CA ASP A 80 -5.53 -8.75 15.52
C ASP A 80 -5.23 -7.99 14.21
N CYS A 81 -5.68 -6.74 14.03
CA CYS A 81 -5.39 -5.97 12.81
C CYS A 81 -4.13 -5.09 12.95
N ALA A 82 -3.16 -5.28 12.05
CA ALA A 82 -1.99 -4.40 11.90
C ALA A 82 -2.26 -3.20 10.97
N VAL A 83 -2.98 -3.46 9.86
CA VAL A 83 -3.37 -2.46 8.85
C VAL A 83 -4.80 -2.74 8.38
N ILE A 84 -5.63 -1.70 8.34
CA ILE A 84 -6.97 -1.74 7.74
C ILE A 84 -6.99 -0.80 6.53
N VAL A 85 -7.48 -1.29 5.40
CA VAL A 85 -7.57 -0.51 4.15
C VAL A 85 -9.01 -0.10 3.89
N ASP A 86 -9.26 1.20 3.86
CA ASP A 86 -10.50 1.84 3.41
C ASP A 86 -10.30 2.40 2.00
N ASP A 87 -10.75 1.65 0.99
CA ASP A 87 -10.57 1.93 -0.44
C ASP A 87 -11.89 2.42 -1.05
N HIS A 88 -11.98 3.73 -1.28
CA HIS A 88 -13.15 4.44 -1.79
C HIS A 88 -12.88 5.00 -3.20
N PRO A 89 -13.88 5.13 -4.09
CA PRO A 89 -13.71 5.77 -5.40
C PRO A 89 -12.83 7.03 -5.42
N ASP A 90 -12.97 7.88 -4.40
CA ASP A 90 -12.29 9.16 -4.31
C ASP A 90 -11.00 9.15 -3.47
N TYR A 91 -10.70 8.09 -2.72
CA TYR A 91 -9.52 8.04 -1.84
C TYR A 91 -9.11 6.63 -1.42
N ILE A 92 -7.89 6.48 -0.89
CA ILE A 92 -7.49 5.29 -0.15
C ILE A 92 -6.91 5.71 1.19
N ARG A 93 -7.47 5.16 2.27
CA ARG A 93 -6.99 5.40 3.63
C ARG A 93 -6.53 4.10 4.24
N TYR A 94 -5.31 4.12 4.75
CA TYR A 94 -4.77 3.05 5.58
C TYR A 94 -4.87 3.45 7.04
N LEU A 95 -5.59 2.69 7.86
CA LEU A 95 -5.51 2.80 9.32
C LEU A 95 -4.44 1.81 9.78
N VAL A 96 -3.38 2.32 10.40
CA VAL A 96 -2.19 1.53 10.72
C VAL A 96 -1.97 1.54 12.22
N ARG A 97 -1.66 0.38 12.80
CA ARG A 97 -1.31 0.31 14.22
C ARG A 97 -0.03 1.12 14.46
N ARG A 98 -0.10 2.04 15.41
CA ARG A 98 1.01 2.90 15.79
C ARG A 98 2.19 2.05 16.27
N GLY A 99 3.39 2.46 15.87
CA GLY A 99 4.63 1.77 16.20
C GLY A 99 5.11 0.79 15.13
N LEU A 100 4.29 0.47 14.12
CA LEU A 100 4.73 -0.33 12.97
C LEU A 100 5.54 0.45 11.94
N ILE A 101 5.23 1.74 11.79
CA ILE A 101 5.87 2.65 10.85
C ILE A 101 5.97 4.05 11.47
N GLN A 102 7.03 4.78 11.13
CA GLN A 102 7.17 6.19 11.47
C GLN A 102 6.26 7.06 10.60
N GLN A 103 5.72 8.14 11.17
CA GLN A 103 4.82 9.05 10.44
C GLN A 103 5.49 9.60 9.17
N ARG A 104 6.77 9.99 9.24
CA ARG A 104 7.50 10.51 8.07
C ARG A 104 7.55 9.54 6.89
N ALA A 105 7.68 8.24 7.18
CA ALA A 105 7.75 7.21 6.16
C ALA A 105 6.35 6.91 5.59
N ALA A 106 5.34 6.91 6.46
CA ALA A 106 3.94 6.79 6.08
C ALA A 106 3.50 7.94 5.15
N ASP A 107 3.87 9.18 5.48
CA ASP A 107 3.56 10.37 4.68
C ASP A 107 4.23 10.29 3.30
N GLU A 108 5.51 9.94 3.27
CA GLU A 108 6.24 9.85 2.00
C GLU A 108 5.69 8.74 1.10
N ILE A 109 5.51 7.53 1.62
CA ILE A 109 5.10 6.41 0.78
C ILE A 109 3.67 6.60 0.25
N THR A 110 2.81 7.28 1.01
CA THR A 110 1.45 7.58 0.57
C THR A 110 1.40 8.76 -0.42
N ARG A 111 2.33 9.74 -0.30
CA ARG A 111 2.58 10.73 -1.35
C ARG A 111 2.97 10.07 -2.67
N VAL A 112 3.99 9.19 -2.65
CA VAL A 112 4.46 8.48 -3.85
C VAL A 112 3.35 7.63 -4.46
N GLN A 113 2.59 6.88 -3.66
CA GLN A 113 1.45 6.11 -4.16
C GLN A 113 0.38 7.01 -4.80
N SER A 114 0.06 8.14 -4.17
CA SER A 114 -0.92 9.11 -4.71
C SER A 114 -0.46 9.64 -6.07
N GLU A 115 0.80 10.02 -6.20
CA GLU A 115 1.36 10.57 -7.45
C GLU A 115 1.37 9.57 -8.61
N ARG A 116 1.45 8.27 -8.28
CA ARG A 116 1.42 7.17 -9.25
C ARG A 116 0.00 6.79 -9.65
N SER A 117 -1.01 7.03 -8.81
CA SER A 117 -2.41 6.64 -9.06
C SER A 117 -3.01 7.05 -10.42
N PRO A 118 -2.66 8.21 -11.04
CA PRO A 118 -3.17 8.56 -12.37
C PRO A 118 -2.78 7.59 -13.49
N ASP A 119 -1.73 6.80 -13.29
CA ASP A 119 -1.20 5.87 -14.30
C ASP A 119 -1.85 4.47 -14.20
N TRP A 120 -2.76 4.31 -13.23
CA TRP A 120 -3.47 3.07 -12.95
C TRP A 120 -4.99 3.27 -13.05
N GLU A 121 -5.71 2.17 -13.22
CA GLU A 121 -7.18 2.17 -13.15
C GLU A 121 -7.68 1.02 -12.29
N ARG A 122 -8.73 1.30 -11.51
CA ARG A 122 -9.42 0.25 -10.74
C ARG A 122 -10.03 -0.77 -11.69
N THR A 123 -9.78 -2.04 -11.41
CA THR A 123 -10.54 -3.13 -12.01
C THR A 123 -11.90 -3.23 -11.32
N PRO A 124 -12.97 -3.64 -12.04
CA PRO A 124 -14.22 -4.00 -11.39
C PRO A 124 -13.92 -5.03 -10.30
N ALA A 125 -14.32 -4.77 -9.06
CA ALA A 125 -14.13 -5.70 -7.95
C ALA A 125 -14.72 -7.06 -8.36
N ARG A 126 -13.87 -8.02 -8.71
CA ARG A 126 -14.29 -9.41 -8.84
C ARG A 126 -14.54 -9.90 -7.42
N TYR A 127 -15.74 -9.67 -6.90
CA TYR A 127 -16.16 -10.23 -5.62
C TYR A 127 -15.96 -11.74 -5.68
N VAL A 128 -14.94 -12.26 -5.00
CA VAL A 128 -14.96 -13.64 -4.49
C VAL A 128 -15.44 -13.53 -3.06
N ALA A 129 -16.76 -13.43 -2.90
CA ALA A 129 -17.37 -13.54 -1.58
C ALA A 129 -17.16 -14.98 -1.08
N ARG A 130 -16.17 -15.21 -0.22
CA ARG A 130 -16.13 -16.42 0.61
C ARG A 130 -16.97 -16.15 1.85
N LEU A 131 -18.27 -16.40 1.73
CA LEU A 131 -19.15 -16.52 2.90
C LEU A 131 -18.70 -17.76 3.67
N ARG A 132 -18.07 -17.59 4.83
CA ARG A 132 -18.05 -18.65 5.84
C ARG A 132 -19.42 -18.62 6.53
N ALA A 133 -20.17 -19.71 6.39
CA ALA A 133 -21.31 -19.95 7.24
C ALA A 133 -20.82 -20.08 8.70
N LEU A 134 -21.52 -19.42 9.61
CA LEU A 134 -21.40 -19.60 11.06
C LEU A 134 -21.74 -21.04 11.45
#